data_AF-A0A2G9Z093-F1
#
_entry.id   AF-A0A2G9Z093-F1
#
_cell.length_a   1.000
_cell.length_b   1.000
_cell.length_c   1.000
_cell.angle_alpha   90.00
_cell.angle_beta   90.00
_cell.angle_gamma   90.00
#
_symmetry.space_group_name_H-M   'P 1'
#
loop_
_entity.id
_entity.type
_entity.pdbx_description
1 polymer ?
#
loop_
_entity_poly.entity_id
_entity_poly.type
_entity_poly.pdbx_seq_one_letter_code
_entity_poly.pdbx_strand_id
1 'polypeptide(L)'
;TFLRLIIPISILRYPLGGFIACLALDTFDAPLVDIIARQGALFGGGFIDYHLIDKWLDLYFLFFAFLSSLKWQNSFAKKAAISLFSLRSLGVILFSLTKLRIFLFFFPNIFEFFYLYYLISKRYFPRFLPTSLLKLLIILIILGIPKLFEEYFIHIKQLKLVEVIELLTPFKIPAPTIWEWLKTLF
;
A
#
# COMPACT_ATOMS: atom_id res chain seq x y z
N THR A 1 6.64 13.00 -5.27
CA THR A 1 7.47 13.26 -4.05
C THR A 1 6.88 14.21 -3.00
N PHE A 2 6.72 15.54 -3.23
CA PHE A 2 6.21 16.46 -2.17
C PHE A 2 4.74 16.22 -1.78
N LEU A 3 3.92 15.82 -2.75
CA LEU A 3 2.51 15.49 -2.52
C LEU A 3 2.34 14.30 -1.56
N ARG A 4 3.29 13.35 -1.54
CA ARG A 4 3.30 12.21 -0.59
C ARG A 4 3.55 12.63 0.86
N LEU A 5 4.06 13.83 1.13
CA LEU A 5 4.26 14.34 2.49
C LEU A 5 3.04 15.09 3.03
N ILE A 6 2.34 15.82 2.16
CA ILE A 6 1.23 16.69 2.56
C ILE A 6 -0.09 15.92 2.62
N ILE A 7 -0.31 15.00 1.67
CA ILE A 7 -1.60 14.33 1.50
C ILE A 7 -1.93 13.34 2.63
N PRO A 8 -0.97 12.66 3.29
CA PRO A 8 -1.28 11.84 4.46
C PRO A 8 -1.93 12.61 5.62
N ILE A 9 -1.66 13.92 5.75
CA ILE A 9 -2.29 14.76 6.79
C ILE A 9 -3.81 14.84 6.57
N SER A 10 -4.26 14.77 5.32
CA SER A 10 -5.69 14.77 4.97
C SER A 10 -6.43 13.55 5.54
N ILE A 11 -5.74 12.43 5.83
CA ILE A 11 -6.32 11.22 6.45
C ILE A 11 -6.89 11.54 7.84
N LEU A 12 -6.31 12.51 8.56
CA LEU A 12 -6.80 12.88 9.89
C LEU A 12 -8.15 13.60 9.85
N ARG A 13 -8.46 14.29 8.75
CA ARG A 13 -9.71 15.05 8.56
C ARG A 13 -10.73 14.29 7.73
N TYR A 14 -10.27 13.63 6.65
CA TYR A 14 -11.07 12.82 5.75
C TYR A 14 -10.46 11.41 5.63
N PRO A 15 -10.72 10.51 6.59
CA PRO A 15 -10.05 9.19 6.68
C PRO A 15 -10.16 8.35 5.40
N LEU A 16 -11.33 8.28 4.79
CA LEU A 16 -11.54 7.53 3.55
C LEU A 16 -10.90 8.21 2.34
N GLY A 17 -11.24 9.48 2.12
CA GLY A 17 -10.82 10.22 0.94
C GLY A 17 -9.30 10.44 0.91
N GLY A 18 -8.73 10.83 2.04
CA GLY A 18 -7.29 11.03 2.17
C GLY A 18 -6.50 9.74 1.99
N PHE A 19 -7.02 8.62 2.49
CA PHE A 19 -6.34 7.33 2.35
C PHE A 19 -6.37 6.83 0.91
N ILE A 20 -7.52 6.92 0.23
CA ILE A 20 -7.64 6.60 -1.20
C ILE A 20 -6.75 7.52 -2.04
N ALA A 21 -6.67 8.81 -1.72
CA ALA A 21 -5.78 9.75 -2.41
C ALA A 21 -4.30 9.36 -2.25
N CYS A 22 -3.87 8.95 -1.05
CA CYS A 22 -2.52 8.43 -0.84
C CYS A 22 -2.23 7.18 -1.67
N LEU A 23 -3.15 6.22 -1.72
CA LEU A 23 -2.99 5.00 -2.52
C LEU A 23 -2.91 5.29 -4.02
N ALA A 24 -3.76 6.19 -4.51
CA ALA A 24 -3.74 6.61 -5.90
C ALA A 24 -2.40 7.26 -6.25
N LEU A 25 -1.92 8.18 -5.41
CA LEU A 25 -0.62 8.82 -5.61
C LEU A 25 0.53 7.84 -5.56
N ASP A 26 0.47 6.83 -4.69
CA ASP A 26 1.51 5.81 -4.63
C ASP A 26 1.60 5.04 -5.95
N THR A 27 0.44 4.64 -6.46
CA THR A 27 0.29 3.95 -7.75
C THR A 27 0.77 4.80 -8.94
N PHE A 28 0.56 6.12 -8.91
CA PHE A 28 0.98 7.03 -10.00
C PHE A 28 2.46 7.45 -9.90
N ASP A 29 3.02 7.62 -8.70
CA ASP A 29 4.43 8.01 -8.54
C ASP A 29 5.38 6.84 -8.88
N ALA A 30 4.99 5.57 -8.62
CA ALA A 30 5.88 4.43 -8.84
C ALA A 30 6.33 4.24 -10.33
N PRO A 31 5.45 4.39 -11.35
CA PRO A 31 5.86 4.44 -12.75
C PRO A 31 6.72 5.64 -13.10
N LEU A 32 6.36 6.84 -12.60
CA LEU A 32 7.08 8.09 -12.91
C LEU A 32 8.53 8.05 -12.43
N VAL A 33 8.76 7.48 -11.26
CA VAL A 33 10.10 7.30 -10.69
C VAL A 33 10.90 6.27 -11.49
N ASP A 34 10.30 5.15 -11.91
CA ASP A 34 10.97 4.17 -12.76
C ASP A 34 11.38 4.80 -14.11
N ILE A 35 10.55 5.68 -14.67
CA ILE A 35 10.82 6.43 -15.90
C ILE A 35 11.98 7.42 -15.72
N ILE A 36 12.01 8.17 -14.62
CA ILE A 36 13.06 9.16 -14.33
C ILE A 36 14.38 8.48 -13.97
N ALA A 37 14.33 7.36 -13.25
CA ALA A 37 15.49 6.55 -12.91
C ALA A 37 16.12 5.91 -14.16
N ARG A 38 15.30 5.44 -15.11
CA ARG A 38 15.77 4.93 -16.41
C ARG A 38 16.37 6.02 -17.31
N GLN A 39 15.93 7.27 -17.16
CA GLN A 39 16.48 8.41 -17.89
C GLN A 39 17.74 9.02 -17.25
N GLY A 40 18.25 8.47 -16.15
CA GLY A 40 19.52 8.87 -15.55
C GLY A 40 19.57 10.30 -15.00
N ALA A 41 18.40 10.97 -14.88
CA ALA A 41 18.37 12.42 -14.81
C ALA A 41 18.49 13.02 -13.40
N LEU A 42 18.41 12.26 -12.29
CA LEU A 42 18.39 12.91 -10.97
C LEU A 42 19.25 12.35 -9.85
N PHE A 43 19.79 11.12 -9.88
CA PHE A 43 20.67 10.69 -8.78
C PHE A 43 21.78 9.75 -9.26
N GLY A 44 22.99 10.30 -9.42
CA GLY A 44 24.25 9.55 -9.57
C GLY A 44 24.69 8.82 -8.30
N GLY A 45 23.76 8.25 -7.53
CA GLY A 45 24.01 7.55 -6.28
C GLY A 45 22.98 6.45 -6.08
N GLY A 46 23.40 5.21 -6.32
CA GLY A 46 22.81 3.96 -5.83
C GLY A 46 21.29 3.78 -5.87
N PHE A 47 20.81 2.90 -6.76
CA PHE A 47 19.46 2.28 -6.73
C PHE A 47 19.02 1.74 -5.33
N ILE A 48 19.94 1.63 -4.37
CA ILE A 48 19.72 1.12 -3.01
C ILE A 48 19.00 2.15 -2.12
N ASP A 49 19.25 3.45 -2.28
CA ASP A 49 18.74 4.46 -1.33
C ASP A 49 17.29 4.85 -1.62
N TYR A 50 16.90 4.86 -2.90
CA TYR A 50 15.53 5.19 -3.30
C TYR A 50 14.51 4.17 -2.75
N HIS A 51 14.84 2.88 -2.81
CA HIS A 51 13.97 1.82 -2.28
C HIS A 51 13.79 1.91 -0.76
N LEU A 52 14.81 2.37 -0.02
CA LEU A 52 14.69 2.56 1.42
C LEU A 52 13.78 3.76 1.73
N ILE A 53 13.98 4.89 1.03
CA ILE A 53 13.18 6.11 1.19
C ILE A 53 11.71 5.85 0.88
N ASP A 54 11.41 5.12 -0.20
CA ASP A 54 10.05 4.73 -0.56
C ASP A 54 9.37 3.90 0.55
N LYS A 55 10.11 2.98 1.20
CA LYS A 55 9.56 2.21 2.33
C LYS A 55 9.31 3.04 3.59
N TRP A 56 10.10 4.07 3.84
CA TRP A 56 9.83 5.02 4.93
C TRP A 56 8.64 5.91 4.62
N LEU A 57 8.45 6.30 3.36
CA LEU A 57 7.26 7.04 2.90
C LEU A 57 5.99 6.18 3.03
N ASP A 58 6.06 4.88 2.72
CA ASP A 58 4.98 3.93 2.97
C ASP A 58 4.60 3.93 4.46
N LEU A 59 5.59 3.82 5.35
CA LEU A 59 5.34 3.81 6.78
C LEU A 59 4.77 5.15 7.29
N TYR A 60 5.23 6.27 6.71
CA TYR A 60 4.77 7.62 7.04
C TYR A 60 3.27 7.79 6.80
N PHE A 61 2.73 7.39 5.64
CA PHE A 61 1.30 7.53 5.41
C PHE A 61 0.47 6.56 6.28
N LEU A 62 0.96 5.33 6.47
CA LEU A 62 0.31 4.34 7.33
C LEU A 62 0.26 4.82 8.79
N PHE A 63 1.23 5.62 9.23
CA PHE A 63 1.22 6.24 10.56
C PHE A 63 0.04 7.20 10.74
N PHE A 64 -0.30 8.03 9.74
CA PHE A 64 -1.49 8.89 9.84
C PHE A 64 -2.80 8.08 9.81
N ALA A 65 -2.84 7.02 9.01
CA ALA A 65 -3.96 6.08 9.04
C ALA A 65 -4.07 5.42 10.43
N PHE A 66 -2.96 5.03 11.04
CA PHE A 66 -2.92 4.52 12.41
C PHE A 66 -3.45 5.53 13.42
N LEU A 67 -3.00 6.80 13.39
CA LEU A 67 -3.51 7.85 14.26
C LEU A 67 -5.02 8.06 14.09
N SER A 68 -5.52 7.99 12.85
CA SER A 68 -6.94 8.04 12.56
C SER A 68 -7.69 6.83 13.12
N SER A 69 -7.07 5.64 13.10
CA SER A 69 -7.64 4.40 13.66
C SER A 69 -7.80 4.43 15.19
N LEU A 70 -6.97 5.21 15.90
CA LEU A 70 -7.09 5.37 17.35
C LEU A 70 -8.39 6.04 17.79
N LYS A 71 -9.05 6.78 16.89
CA LYS A 71 -10.33 7.45 17.13
C LYS A 71 -11.54 6.53 16.93
N TRP A 72 -11.33 5.27 16.56
CA TRP A 72 -12.44 4.32 16.33
C TRP A 72 -13.10 3.89 17.64
N GLN A 73 -14.43 3.90 17.67
CA GLN A 73 -15.23 3.48 18.83
C GLN A 73 -15.25 1.96 19.03
N ASN A 74 -14.99 1.18 17.97
CA ASN A 74 -14.94 -0.27 18.07
C ASN A 74 -13.56 -0.71 18.62
N SER A 75 -13.55 -1.17 19.88
CA SER A 75 -12.34 -1.63 20.57
C SER A 75 -11.63 -2.79 19.88
N PHE A 76 -12.35 -3.71 19.23
CA PHE A 76 -11.73 -4.83 18.49
C PHE A 76 -11.02 -4.33 17.24
N ALA A 77 -11.69 -3.49 16.44
CA ALA A 77 -11.10 -2.91 15.25
C ALA A 77 -9.87 -2.05 15.58
N LYS A 78 -9.95 -1.25 16.65
CA LYS A 78 -8.84 -0.43 17.14
C LYS A 78 -7.65 -1.28 17.57
N LYS A 79 -7.87 -2.33 18.37
CA LYS A 79 -6.78 -3.24 18.78
C LYS A 79 -6.14 -3.94 17.58
N ALA A 80 -6.96 -4.41 16.64
CA ALA A 80 -6.46 -5.03 15.41
C ALA A 80 -5.64 -4.06 14.56
N ALA A 81 -6.11 -2.83 14.38
CA ALA A 81 -5.38 -1.78 13.68
C ALA A 81 -4.02 -1.50 14.32
N ILE A 82 -3.97 -1.41 15.65
CA ILE A 82 -2.71 -1.23 16.40
C ILE A 82 -1.77 -2.43 16.16
N SER A 83 -2.27 -3.66 16.34
CA SER A 83 -1.46 -4.87 16.15
C SER A 83 -0.90 -4.99 14.73
N LEU A 84 -1.72 -4.74 13.70
CA LEU A 84 -1.30 -4.81 12.30
C LEU A 84 -0.29 -3.71 11.94
N PHE A 85 -0.50 -2.48 12.41
CA PHE A 85 0.45 -1.39 12.19
C PHE A 85 1.79 -1.67 12.87
N SER A 86 1.79 -2.18 14.10
CA SER A 86 3.00 -2.58 14.82
C SER A 86 3.74 -3.69 14.08
N LEU A 87 3.01 -4.72 13.61
CA LEU A 87 3.57 -5.81 12.82
C LEU A 87 4.23 -5.30 11.53
N ARG A 88 3.57 -4.38 10.81
CA ARG A 88 4.10 -3.76 9.59
C ARG A 88 5.35 -2.92 9.87
N SER A 89 5.32 -2.13 10.95
CA SER A 89 6.45 -1.31 11.39
C SER A 89 7.67 -2.16 11.71
N LEU A 90 7.47 -3.28 12.42
CA LEU A 90 8.54 -4.24 12.70
C LEU A 90 9.15 -4.80 11.41
N GLY A 91 8.33 -5.15 10.42
CA GLY A 91 8.80 -5.60 9.11
C GLY A 91 9.67 -4.56 8.39
N VAL A 92 9.28 -3.28 8.43
CA VAL A 92 10.08 -2.18 7.84
C VAL A 92 11.40 -1.98 8.60
N ILE A 93 11.38 -2.04 9.93
CA ILE A 93 12.60 -1.90 10.75
C ILE A 93 13.57 -3.05 10.47
N LEU A 94 13.08 -4.30 10.45
CA LEU A 94 13.89 -5.48 10.13
C LEU A 94 14.47 -5.40 8.71
N PHE A 95 13.67 -4.94 7.74
CA PHE A 95 14.15 -4.67 6.38
C PHE A 95 15.23 -3.57 6.38
N SER A 96 15.07 -2.49 7.13
CA SER A 96 16.06 -1.41 7.18
C SER A 96 17.40 -1.88 7.76
N LEU A 97 17.38 -2.81 8.72
CA LEU A 97 18.59 -3.35 9.35
C LEU A 97 19.28 -4.41 8.48
N THR A 98 18.51 -5.29 7.84
CA THR A 98 19.05 -6.45 7.10
C THR A 98 19.16 -6.22 5.60
N LYS A 99 18.44 -5.23 5.07
CA LYS A 99 18.20 -4.97 3.63
C LYS A 99 17.55 -6.14 2.89
N LEU A 100 17.03 -7.15 3.59
CA LEU A 100 16.42 -8.34 3.01
C LEU A 100 14.92 -8.14 2.77
N ARG A 101 14.50 -8.07 1.50
CA ARG A 101 13.10 -7.89 1.09
C ARG A 101 12.17 -9.01 1.59
N ILE A 102 12.72 -10.17 1.96
CA ILE A 102 11.93 -11.30 2.46
C ILE A 102 11.17 -10.97 3.75
N PHE A 103 11.68 -10.05 4.58
CA PHE A 103 10.96 -9.60 5.77
C PHE A 103 9.71 -8.80 5.40
N LEU A 104 9.72 -8.03 4.31
CA LEU A 104 8.54 -7.32 3.86
C LEU A 104 7.45 -8.29 3.38
N PHE A 105 7.85 -9.39 2.74
CA PHE A 105 6.93 -10.46 2.34
C PHE A 105 6.29 -11.18 3.53
N PHE A 106 7.06 -11.47 4.60
CA PHE A 106 6.52 -12.11 5.81
C PHE A 106 5.66 -11.16 6.66
N PHE A 107 5.83 -9.85 6.50
CA PHE A 107 5.05 -8.81 7.17
C PHE A 107 4.28 -7.98 6.14
N PRO A 108 3.35 -8.62 5.38
CA PRO A 108 2.60 -7.97 4.32
C PRO A 108 1.76 -6.83 4.91
N ASN A 109 1.48 -5.82 4.10
CA ASN A 109 0.69 -4.66 4.53
C ASN A 109 -0.82 -4.96 4.61
N ILE A 110 -1.21 -5.88 5.50
CA ILE A 110 -2.62 -6.22 5.79
C ILE A 110 -3.32 -5.03 6.46
N PHE A 111 -2.56 -4.18 7.18
CA PHE A 111 -3.10 -2.98 7.81
C PHE A 111 -3.81 -2.07 6.81
N GLU A 112 -3.24 -1.88 5.62
CA GLU A 112 -3.79 -1.00 4.59
C GLU A 112 -5.18 -1.46 4.11
N PHE A 113 -5.29 -2.74 3.76
CA PHE A 113 -6.56 -3.36 3.36
C PHE A 113 -7.58 -3.35 4.50
N PHE A 114 -7.14 -3.67 5.71
CA PHE A 114 -8.00 -3.65 6.89
C PHE A 114 -8.53 -2.24 7.20
N TYR A 115 -7.68 -1.22 7.07
CA TYR A 115 -8.07 0.16 7.30
C TYR A 115 -9.15 0.63 6.32
N LEU A 116 -8.94 0.34 5.03
CA LEU A 116 -9.90 0.65 3.97
C LEU A 116 -11.22 -0.12 4.15
N TYR A 117 -11.13 -1.42 4.44
CA TYR A 117 -12.30 -2.26 4.74
C TYR A 117 -13.11 -1.72 5.91
N TYR A 118 -12.47 -1.38 7.03
CA TYR A 118 -13.17 -0.90 8.22
C TYR A 118 -13.90 0.42 7.93
N LEU A 119 -13.25 1.35 7.23
CA LEU A 119 -13.85 2.63 6.92
C LEU A 119 -15.02 2.51 5.92
N ILE A 120 -14.90 1.67 4.90
CA ILE A 120 -16.00 1.38 3.96
C ILE A 120 -17.16 0.70 4.69
N SER A 121 -16.87 -0.32 5.50
CA SER A 121 -17.88 -1.03 6.29
C SER A 121 -18.58 -0.08 7.26
N LYS A 122 -17.84 0.81 7.94
CA LYS A 122 -18.43 1.82 8.83
C LYS A 122 -19.38 2.78 8.09
N ARG A 123 -19.06 3.17 6.86
CA ARG A 123 -19.83 4.16 6.09
C ARG A 123 -21.02 3.56 5.35
N TYR A 124 -20.86 2.40 4.72
CA TYR A 124 -21.84 1.83 3.80
C TYR A 124 -22.49 0.54 4.33
N PHE A 125 -21.79 -0.25 5.16
CA PHE A 125 -22.29 -1.55 5.60
C PHE A 125 -21.97 -1.85 7.08
N PRO A 126 -22.62 -1.14 8.04
CA PRO A 126 -22.30 -1.27 9.46
C PRO A 126 -22.50 -2.67 10.03
N ARG A 127 -23.26 -3.53 9.34
CA ARG A 127 -23.48 -4.95 9.69
C ARG A 127 -22.20 -5.81 9.60
N PHE A 128 -21.21 -5.42 8.80
CA PHE A 128 -19.94 -6.15 8.65
C PHE A 128 -18.85 -5.66 9.60
N LEU A 129 -19.16 -4.77 10.55
CA LEU A 129 -18.18 -4.36 11.55
C LEU A 129 -17.75 -5.58 12.39
N PRO A 130 -16.45 -5.69 12.74
CA PRO A 130 -15.97 -6.79 13.56
C PRO A 130 -16.55 -6.65 14.98
N THR A 131 -17.60 -7.41 15.27
CA THR A 131 -18.25 -7.44 16.59
C THR A 131 -17.64 -8.48 17.53
N SER A 132 -16.83 -9.40 17.02
CA SER A 132 -16.17 -10.46 17.78
C SER A 132 -14.79 -10.78 17.23
N LEU A 133 -13.92 -11.38 18.05
CA LEU A 133 -12.57 -11.81 17.64
C LEU A 133 -12.61 -12.82 16.48
N LEU A 134 -13.57 -13.75 16.46
CA LEU A 134 -13.71 -14.71 15.37
C LEU A 134 -14.05 -14.02 14.05
N LYS A 135 -15.00 -13.07 14.04
CA LYS A 135 -15.33 -12.30 12.83
C LYS A 135 -14.13 -11.47 12.38
N LEU A 136 -13.40 -10.85 13.30
CA LEU A 136 -12.18 -10.13 13.00
C LEU A 136 -11.15 -11.04 12.33
N LEU A 137 -10.87 -12.23 12.89
CA LEU A 137 -9.92 -13.18 12.32
C LEU A 137 -10.35 -13.63 10.91
N ILE A 138 -11.64 -13.93 10.72
CA ILE A 138 -12.17 -14.29 9.39
C ILE A 138 -11.94 -13.15 8.39
N ILE A 139 -12.24 -11.91 8.77
CA ILE A 139 -12.00 -10.73 7.92
C ILE A 139 -10.51 -10.60 7.60
N LEU A 140 -9.62 -10.76 8.59
CA LEU A 140 -8.17 -10.68 8.38
C LEU A 140 -7.64 -11.79 7.48
N ILE A 141 -8.18 -13.00 7.56
CA ILE A 141 -7.81 -14.10 6.67
C ILE A 141 -8.29 -13.80 5.25
N ILE A 142 -9.55 -13.37 5.09
CA ILE A 142 -10.15 -13.04 3.79
C ILE A 142 -9.38 -11.89 3.12
N LEU A 143 -8.96 -10.87 3.88
CA LEU A 143 -8.15 -9.75 3.36
C LEU A 143 -6.68 -10.12 3.18
N GLY A 144 -6.15 -11.00 4.04
CA GLY A 144 -4.76 -11.41 4.04
C GLY A 144 -4.39 -12.30 2.86
N ILE A 145 -5.29 -13.19 2.42
CA ILE A 145 -5.03 -14.11 1.29
C ILE A 145 -4.75 -13.33 -0.02
N PRO A 146 -5.62 -12.40 -0.48
CA PRO A 146 -5.33 -11.59 -1.65
C PRO A 146 -4.05 -10.77 -1.50
N LYS A 147 -3.79 -10.23 -0.31
CA LYS A 147 -2.60 -9.40 -0.06
C LYS A 147 -1.31 -10.22 -0.12
N LEU A 148 -1.31 -11.43 0.44
CA LEU A 148 -0.18 -12.35 0.36
C LEU A 148 0.08 -12.78 -1.08
N PHE A 149 -0.97 -12.97 -1.87
CA PHE A 149 -0.84 -13.25 -3.29
C PHE A 149 -0.18 -12.07 -4.01
N GLU A 150 -0.67 -10.84 -3.82
CA GLU A 150 -0.06 -9.62 -4.38
C GLU A 150 1.44 -9.51 -4.02
N GLU A 151 1.77 -9.65 -2.73
CA GLU A 151 3.14 -9.58 -2.22
C GLU A 151 4.04 -10.69 -2.80
N TYR A 152 3.50 -11.90 -3.03
CA TYR A 152 4.24 -13.00 -3.66
C TYR A 152 4.66 -12.65 -5.09
N PHE A 153 3.77 -12.07 -5.89
CA PHE A 153 4.09 -11.67 -7.26
C PHE A 153 5.09 -10.51 -7.31
N ILE A 154 4.92 -9.51 -6.44
CA ILE A 154 5.79 -8.32 -6.39
C ILE A 154 7.19 -8.66 -5.86
N HIS A 155 7.31 -9.49 -4.82
CA HIS A 155 8.59 -9.71 -4.14
C HIS A 155 9.34 -10.96 -4.60
N ILE A 156 8.65 -12.05 -4.95
CA ILE A 156 9.32 -13.29 -5.39
C ILE A 156 9.50 -13.33 -6.89
N LYS A 157 8.49 -12.90 -7.66
CA LYS A 157 8.59 -12.90 -9.12
C LYS A 157 9.05 -11.57 -9.72
N GLN A 158 9.08 -10.47 -8.94
CA GLN A 158 9.30 -9.10 -9.43
C GLN A 158 8.36 -8.71 -10.59
N LEU A 159 7.28 -9.46 -10.79
CA LEU A 159 6.35 -9.23 -11.87
C LEU A 159 5.42 -8.10 -11.44
N LYS A 160 5.46 -6.99 -12.17
CA LYS A 160 4.49 -5.91 -11.94
C LYS A 160 3.11 -6.41 -12.38
N LEU A 161 2.03 -5.91 -11.76
CA LEU A 161 0.65 -6.26 -12.10
C LEU A 161 0.36 -6.17 -13.61
N VAL A 162 1.05 -5.25 -14.30
CA VAL A 162 1.02 -5.06 -15.76
C VAL A 162 1.45 -6.32 -16.53
N GLU A 163 2.52 -6.99 -16.11
CA GLU A 163 3.02 -8.22 -16.76
C GLU A 163 2.10 -9.42 -16.49
N VAL A 164 1.44 -9.46 -15.32
CA VAL A 164 0.44 -10.49 -15.00
C VAL A 164 -0.84 -10.30 -15.82
N ILE A 165 -1.26 -9.04 -16.03
CA ILE A 165 -2.38 -8.71 -16.92
C ILE A 165 -2.02 -9.06 -18.37
N GLU A 166 -0.83 -8.72 -18.83
CA GLU A 166 -0.32 -9.12 -20.16
C GLU A 166 -0.27 -10.65 -20.33
N LEU A 167 -0.02 -11.41 -19.27
CA LEU A 167 0.01 -12.87 -19.29
C LEU A 167 -1.41 -13.50 -19.32
N LEU A 168 -2.38 -12.87 -18.64
CA LEU A 168 -3.74 -13.41 -18.48
C LEU A 168 -4.74 -12.92 -19.53
N THR A 169 -4.47 -11.80 -20.22
CA THR A 169 -5.30 -11.35 -21.35
C THR A 169 -4.64 -11.71 -22.68
N PRO A 170 -5.35 -12.36 -23.63
CA PRO A 170 -4.83 -12.60 -24.99
C PRO A 170 -4.69 -11.30 -25.80
N PHE A 171 -5.17 -10.18 -25.26
CA PHE A 171 -4.84 -8.86 -25.76
C PHE A 171 -3.43 -8.50 -25.29
N LYS A 172 -2.44 -8.71 -26.17
CA LYS A 172 -1.23 -7.88 -26.20
C LYS A 172 -1.72 -6.43 -26.29
N ILE A 173 -1.89 -5.76 -25.16
CA ILE A 173 -1.95 -4.30 -25.13
C ILE A 173 -0.47 -3.92 -25.25
N PRO A 174 0.01 -3.48 -26.42
CA PRO A 174 1.41 -3.11 -26.50
C PRO A 174 1.59 -1.97 -25.50
N ALA A 175 2.54 -2.12 -24.56
CA ALA A 175 2.98 -1.11 -23.61
C ALA A 175 2.96 0.35 -24.11
N PRO A 176 3.26 0.67 -25.40
CA PRO A 176 3.10 2.03 -25.92
C PRO A 176 1.67 2.59 -25.95
N THR A 177 0.61 1.78 -25.91
CA THR A 177 -0.77 2.28 -26.09
C THR A 177 -1.26 3.01 -24.85
N ILE A 178 -1.01 2.47 -23.66
CA ILE A 178 -1.33 3.14 -22.39
C ILE A 178 -0.48 4.41 -22.24
N TRP A 179 0.75 4.38 -22.75
CA TRP A 179 1.68 5.52 -22.80
C TRP A 179 1.21 6.66 -23.69
N GLU A 180 0.67 6.36 -24.88
CA GLU A 180 0.08 7.35 -25.79
C GLU A 180 -1.24 7.94 -25.25
N TRP A 181 -2.04 7.13 -24.54
CA TRP A 181 -3.23 7.63 -23.83
C TRP A 181 -2.89 8.57 -22.68
N LEU A 182 -1.75 8.36 -21.98
CA LEU A 182 -1.29 9.26 -20.92
C LEU A 182 -0.67 10.55 -21.47
N LYS A 183 0.03 10.51 -22.61
CA LYS A 183 0.53 11.70 -23.32
C LYS A 183 -0.55 12.58 -23.91
N THR A 184 -1.74 12.05 -24.17
CA THR A 184 -2.87 12.86 -24.67
C THR A 184 -3.68 13.51 -23.54
N LEU A 185 -3.44 13.10 -22.28
CA LEU A 185 -4.09 13.61 -21.08
C LEU A 185 -3.25 14.61 -20.27
N PHE A 186 -1.97 14.81 -20.63
CA PHE A 186 -1.03 15.78 -20.08
C PHE A 186 -0.36 16.58 -21.20
#